data_AF-A0A4R2S1Z1-F1
#
_entry.id   AF-A0A4R2S1Z1-F1
#
_cell.length_a   1.000
_cell.length_b   1.000
_cell.length_c   1.000
_cell.angle_alpha   90.00
_cell.angle_beta   90.00
_cell.angle_gamma   90.00
#
_symmetry.space_group_name_H-M   'P 1'
#
loop_
_entity.id
_entity.type
_entity.pdbx_description
1 polymer ?
#
loop_
_entity_poly.entity_id
_entity_poly.type
_entity_poly.pdbx_seq_one_letter_code
_entity_poly.pdbx_strand_id
1 'polypeptide(L)'
;MKKSTYIRLVNGSTQPDISLDEVHSLLDLYVARMKKTGEQLDWDYASAAFPYEPIVREENGISYLTLTSTDPELYHGFWLGVGKEEDNTPFIQIVLPRSATHGDVGKANEYAKFLAKELKGQLSLFNQSVLHNEFKK
;
A
#
# COMPACT_ATOMS: atom_id res chain seq x y z
N MET A 1 18.16 -5.95 -4.10
CA MET A 1 17.45 -5.12 -5.10
C MET A 1 16.29 -4.40 -4.41
N LYS A 2 15.94 -3.18 -4.83
CA LYS A 2 14.65 -2.58 -4.48
C LYS A 2 13.55 -3.40 -5.17
N LYS A 3 12.41 -3.62 -4.52
CA LYS A 3 11.27 -4.38 -5.08
C LYS A 3 10.06 -3.47 -5.13
N SER A 4 9.29 -3.55 -6.22
CA SER A 4 8.05 -2.79 -6.35
C SER A 4 6.87 -3.71 -6.66
N THR A 5 5.70 -3.35 -6.11
CA THR A 5 4.40 -3.94 -6.47
C THR A 5 3.52 -2.81 -6.97
N TYR A 6 2.60 -3.14 -7.88
CA TYR A 6 1.75 -2.14 -8.53
C TYR A 6 0.28 -2.50 -8.40
N ILE A 7 -0.57 -1.50 -8.19
CA ILE A 7 -2.02 -1.59 -8.28
C ILE A 7 -2.43 -0.68 -9.42
N ARG A 8 -2.88 -1.25 -10.54
CA ARG A 8 -3.31 -0.49 -11.74
C ARG A 8 -4.82 -0.30 -11.74
N LEU A 9 -5.26 0.91 -12.06
CA LEU A 9 -6.67 1.24 -12.25
C LEU A 9 -7.05 0.95 -13.70
N VAL A 10 -7.75 -0.16 -13.90
CA VAL A 10 -8.11 -0.69 -15.22
C VAL A 10 -9.61 -0.52 -15.45
N ASN A 11 -10.10 -0.88 -16.64
CA ASN A 11 -11.53 -0.89 -16.89
C ASN A 11 -12.25 -1.80 -15.86
N GLY A 12 -13.24 -1.25 -15.16
CA GLY A 12 -13.94 -1.92 -14.05
C GLY A 12 -13.40 -1.59 -12.65
N SER A 13 -12.30 -0.84 -12.54
CA SER A 13 -11.89 -0.22 -11.28
C SER A 13 -12.94 0.79 -10.80
N THR A 14 -12.97 1.04 -9.49
CA THR A 14 -14.00 1.91 -8.87
C THR A 14 -13.85 3.38 -9.25
N GLN A 15 -12.65 3.77 -9.68
CA GLN A 15 -12.33 5.12 -10.14
C GLN A 15 -11.29 5.06 -11.27
N PRO A 16 -11.29 6.05 -12.17
CA PRO A 16 -10.40 6.06 -13.34
C PRO A 16 -9.01 6.62 -13.06
N ASP A 17 -8.79 7.30 -11.92
CA ASP A 17 -7.53 7.93 -11.52
C ASP A 17 -7.42 7.95 -9.98
N ILE A 18 -6.24 8.24 -9.44
CA ILE A 18 -6.03 8.34 -7.99
C ILE A 18 -4.90 9.30 -7.62
N SER A 19 -5.14 10.11 -6.60
CA SER A 19 -4.17 11.04 -6.00
C SER A 19 -3.46 10.46 -4.79
N LEU A 20 -2.33 11.06 -4.39
CA LEU A 20 -1.60 10.65 -3.19
C LEU A 20 -2.43 10.84 -1.90
N ASP A 21 -3.27 11.87 -1.85
CA ASP A 21 -4.16 12.13 -0.71
C ASP A 21 -5.24 11.04 -0.56
N GLU A 22 -5.76 10.54 -1.68
CA GLU A 22 -6.68 9.40 -1.68
C GLU A 22 -5.98 8.11 -1.22
N VAL A 23 -4.72 7.89 -1.64
CA VAL A 23 -3.92 6.76 -1.13
C VAL A 23 -3.72 6.87 0.39
N HIS A 24 -3.44 8.07 0.91
CA HIS A 24 -3.35 8.30 2.35
C HIS A 24 -4.68 8.01 3.06
N SER A 25 -5.80 8.48 2.50
CA SER A 25 -7.13 8.21 3.06
C SER A 25 -7.47 6.70 3.07
N LEU A 26 -7.05 5.95 2.05
CA LEU A 26 -7.18 4.50 2.00
C LEU A 26 -6.29 3.81 3.04
N LEU A 27 -5.13 4.39 3.36
CA LEU A 27 -4.28 3.90 4.44
C LEU A 27 -4.96 4.07 5.79
N ASP A 28 -5.54 5.24 6.06
CA ASP A 28 -6.30 5.50 7.30
C ASP A 28 -7.47 4.53 7.43
N LEU A 29 -8.19 4.27 6.34
CA LEU A 29 -9.27 3.29 6.30
C LEU A 29 -8.78 1.87 6.60
N TYR A 30 -7.64 1.47 6.03
CA TYR A 30 -7.01 0.17 6.30
C TYR A 30 -6.65 0.02 7.78
N VAL A 31 -5.96 1.01 8.34
CA VAL A 31 -5.58 1.04 9.76
C VAL A 31 -6.82 0.99 10.65
N ALA A 32 -7.84 1.80 10.36
CA ALA A 32 -9.09 1.80 11.12
C ALA A 32 -9.82 0.46 11.09
N ARG A 33 -9.83 -0.25 9.96
CA ARG A 33 -10.44 -1.60 9.86
C ARG A 33 -9.66 -2.64 10.67
N MET A 34 -8.32 -2.55 10.69
CA MET A 34 -7.52 -3.41 11.55
C MET A 34 -7.76 -3.13 13.03
N LYS A 35 -7.88 -1.87 13.43
CA LYS A 35 -8.23 -1.47 14.81
C LYS A 35 -9.58 -2.03 15.23
N LYS A 36 -10.63 -1.89 14.42
CA LYS A 36 -11.95 -2.49 14.72
C LYS A 36 -11.93 -4.01 14.85
N THR A 37 -11.01 -4.66 14.14
CA THR A 37 -10.82 -6.12 14.24
C THR A 37 -10.04 -6.48 15.52
N GLY A 38 -9.08 -5.63 15.93
CA GLY A 38 -8.27 -5.77 17.14
C GLY A 38 -8.95 -5.28 18.43
N GLU A 39 -9.95 -4.40 18.38
CA GLU A 39 -10.73 -3.96 19.55
C GLU A 39 -11.54 -5.12 20.17
N GLN A 40 -11.76 -6.19 19.42
CA GLN A 40 -12.27 -7.46 19.97
C GLN A 40 -11.21 -8.26 20.74
N LEU A 41 -9.94 -7.82 20.74
CA LEU A 41 -8.74 -8.56 21.15
C LEU A 41 -7.68 -7.72 21.93
N ASP A 42 -8.03 -6.54 22.46
CA ASP A 42 -7.20 -5.63 23.30
C ASP A 42 -6.39 -4.52 22.56
N TRP A 43 -6.22 -3.36 23.20
CA TRP A 43 -5.77 -2.08 22.60
C TRP A 43 -4.31 -2.09 22.10
N ASP A 44 -3.42 -2.85 22.75
CA ASP A 44 -2.02 -3.01 22.33
C ASP A 44 -1.86 -3.72 20.97
N TYR A 45 -2.90 -4.41 20.49
CA TYR A 45 -2.89 -5.07 19.20
C TYR A 45 -2.96 -4.06 18.03
N ALA A 46 -3.60 -2.91 18.23
CA ALA A 46 -3.83 -1.91 17.19
C ALA A 46 -2.55 -1.20 16.73
N SER A 47 -1.67 -0.85 17.68
CA SER A 47 -0.35 -0.25 17.44
C SER A 47 0.63 -1.27 16.84
N ALA A 48 0.55 -2.54 17.26
CA ALA A 48 1.36 -3.61 16.69
C ALA A 48 0.92 -4.01 15.26
N ALA A 49 -0.37 -3.90 14.93
CA ALA A 49 -0.89 -4.36 13.65
C ALA A 49 -0.42 -3.51 12.46
N PHE A 50 -0.19 -2.21 12.65
CA PHE A 50 0.39 -1.31 11.65
C PHE A 50 1.43 -0.37 12.25
N PRO A 51 2.69 -0.81 12.40
CA PRO A 51 3.73 -0.09 13.12
C PRO A 51 4.44 0.94 12.22
N TYR A 52 3.69 1.79 11.52
CA TYR A 52 4.26 2.80 10.63
C TYR A 52 3.60 4.16 10.77
N GLU A 53 4.41 5.20 10.69
CA GLU A 53 3.97 6.58 10.59
C GLU A 53 4.05 7.07 9.12
N PRO A 54 2.93 7.51 8.52
CA PRO A 54 2.93 8.09 7.18
C PRO A 54 3.46 9.53 7.19
N ILE A 55 4.44 9.81 6.33
CA ILE A 55 4.99 11.15 6.12
C ILE A 55 4.99 11.44 4.62
N VAL A 56 4.38 12.55 4.21
CA VAL A 56 4.49 13.02 2.82
C VAL A 56 5.89 13.58 2.59
N ARG A 57 6.51 13.15 1.50
CA ARG A 57 7.80 13.66 1.01
C ARG A 57 7.62 14.16 -0.42
N GLU A 58 8.43 15.13 -0.79
CA GLU A 58 8.55 15.61 -2.16
C GLU A 58 10.02 15.58 -2.57
N GLU A 59 10.31 14.99 -3.72
CA GLU A 59 11.65 14.97 -4.30
C GLU A 59 11.55 15.21 -5.80
N ASN A 60 12.29 16.18 -6.34
CA ASN A 60 12.28 16.56 -7.75
C ASN A 60 10.86 16.85 -8.31
N GLY A 61 9.99 17.45 -7.49
CA GLY A 61 8.60 17.76 -7.86
C GLY A 61 7.66 16.55 -7.86
N ILE A 62 8.11 15.39 -7.37
CA ILE A 62 7.31 14.18 -7.23
C ILE A 62 6.99 13.99 -5.75
N SER A 63 5.71 13.99 -5.42
CA SER A 63 5.23 13.67 -4.07
C SER A 63 5.03 12.16 -3.88
N TYR A 64 5.42 11.65 -2.72
CA TYR A 64 5.26 10.26 -2.31
C TYR A 64 5.07 10.16 -0.79
N LEU A 65 4.48 9.06 -0.33
CA LEU A 65 4.34 8.75 1.09
C LEU A 65 5.48 7.85 1.53
N THR A 66 6.11 8.19 2.66
CA THR A 66 7.00 7.28 3.38
C THR A 66 6.29 6.71 4.59
N LEU A 67 6.34 5.40 4.75
CA LEU A 67 5.89 4.71 5.95
C LEU A 67 7.12 4.31 6.75
N THR A 68 7.46 5.11 7.74
CA THR A 68 8.61 4.86 8.62
C THR A 68 8.16 4.08 9.82
N SER A 69 8.90 3.02 10.17
CA SER A 69 8.54 2.16 11.29
C SER A 69 8.56 2.91 12.63
N THR A 70 7.57 2.63 13.48
CA THR A 70 7.57 3.01 14.90
C THR A 70 8.23 1.96 15.80
N ASP A 71 8.55 0.78 15.25
CA ASP A 71 9.28 -0.31 15.88
C ASP A 71 10.48 -0.72 14.98
N PRO A 72 11.60 0.00 15.08
CA PRO A 72 12.74 -0.14 14.17
C PRO A 72 13.51 -1.47 14.35
N GLU A 73 13.28 -2.22 15.43
CA GLU A 73 13.91 -3.53 15.64
C GLU A 73 13.27 -4.60 14.75
N LEU A 74 11.97 -4.48 14.45
CA LEU A 74 11.21 -5.46 13.67
C LEU A 74 10.91 -5.01 12.22
N TYR A 75 10.75 -3.70 12.01
CA TYR A 75 10.35 -3.12 10.73
C TYR A 75 11.20 -1.91 10.40
N HIS A 76 11.45 -1.65 9.13
CA HIS A 76 12.16 -0.43 8.71
C HIS A 76 11.25 0.54 7.96
N GLY A 77 10.35 0.02 7.13
CA GLY A 77 9.42 0.84 6.34
C GLY A 77 9.49 0.63 4.83
N PHE A 78 8.58 1.34 4.14
CA PHE A 78 8.43 1.31 2.69
C PHE A 78 7.81 2.62 2.17
N TRP A 79 7.72 2.76 0.85
CA TRP A 79 7.24 3.98 0.20
C TRP A 79 6.04 3.70 -0.69
N LEU A 80 5.19 4.71 -0.87
CA LEU A 80 4.07 4.70 -1.82
C LEU A 80 4.11 5.92 -2.71
N GLY A 81 3.86 5.70 -4.00
CA GLY A 81 3.66 6.76 -4.97
C GLY A 81 2.47 6.46 -5.86
N VAL A 82 2.02 7.49 -6.56
CA VAL A 82 1.04 7.39 -7.65
C VAL A 82 1.71 7.81 -8.95
N GLY A 83 1.23 7.25 -10.06
CA GLY A 83 1.76 7.56 -11.38
C GLY A 83 0.87 7.05 -12.49
N LYS A 84 1.34 7.19 -13.73
CA LYS A 84 0.67 6.67 -14.92
C LYS A 84 1.67 5.90 -15.78
N GLU A 85 1.24 4.79 -16.35
CA GLU A 85 1.99 4.07 -17.38
C GLU A 85 2.05 4.92 -18.68
N GLU A 86 2.85 4.50 -19.65
CA GLU A 86 2.96 5.19 -20.96
C GLU A 86 1.63 5.29 -21.70
N ASP A 87 0.72 4.33 -21.49
CA ASP A 87 -0.63 4.33 -22.06
C ASP A 87 -1.65 5.15 -21.24
N ASN A 88 -1.18 5.95 -20.29
CA ASN A 88 -1.95 6.72 -19.31
C ASN A 88 -2.72 5.91 -18.26
N THR A 89 -2.52 4.59 -18.14
CA THR A 89 -3.15 3.80 -17.07
C THR A 89 -2.63 4.24 -15.70
N PRO A 90 -3.50 4.75 -14.78
CA PRO A 90 -3.05 5.18 -13.47
C PRO A 90 -2.71 4.01 -12.56
N PHE A 91 -1.73 4.21 -11.68
CA PHE A 91 -1.29 3.20 -10.75
C PHE A 91 -0.89 3.76 -9.38
N ILE A 92 -0.95 2.89 -8.39
CA ILE A 92 -0.26 3.04 -7.11
C ILE A 92 0.96 2.12 -7.15
N GLN A 93 2.13 2.63 -6.79
CA GLN A 93 3.35 1.87 -6.63
C GLN A 93 3.70 1.79 -5.16
N ILE A 94 4.01 0.59 -4.67
CA ILE A 94 4.62 0.40 -3.35
C ILE A 94 6.05 -0.09 -3.55
N VAL A 95 7.01 0.56 -2.91
CA VAL A 95 8.44 0.29 -3.05
C VAL A 95 9.05 -0.14 -1.73
N LEU A 96 9.66 -1.33 -1.71
CA LEU A 96 10.45 -1.83 -0.59
C LEU A 96 11.93 -1.44 -0.78
N PRO A 97 12.54 -0.71 0.18
CA PRO A 97 13.97 -0.44 0.15
C PRO A 97 14.78 -1.73 0.34
N ARG A 98 16.08 -1.66 0.06
CA ARG A 98 16.97 -2.82 0.27
C ARG A 98 17.04 -3.26 1.74
N SER A 99 16.80 -2.34 2.66
CA SER A 99 16.77 -2.59 4.09
C SER A 99 15.48 -3.25 4.56
N ALA A 100 14.42 -3.32 3.74
CA ALA A 100 13.11 -3.82 4.18
C ALA A 100 13.21 -5.21 4.83
N THR A 101 12.63 -5.35 6.02
CA THR A 101 12.58 -6.60 6.79
C THR A 101 11.55 -7.55 6.19
N HIS A 102 11.51 -8.80 6.68
CA HIS A 102 10.43 -9.73 6.32
C HIS A 102 9.05 -9.19 6.73
N GLY A 103 8.98 -8.49 7.86
CA GLY A 103 7.77 -7.83 8.33
C GLY A 103 7.30 -6.72 7.39
N ASP A 104 8.22 -5.89 6.88
CA ASP A 104 7.91 -4.85 5.89
C ASP A 104 7.29 -5.46 4.62
N VAL A 105 7.88 -6.55 4.12
CA VAL A 105 7.37 -7.29 2.96
C VAL A 105 5.95 -7.82 3.22
N GLY A 106 5.71 -8.38 4.41
CA GLY A 106 4.40 -8.88 4.81
C GLY A 106 3.33 -7.78 4.81
N LYS A 107 3.61 -6.67 5.50
CA LYS A 107 2.69 -5.54 5.62
C LYS A 107 2.42 -4.84 4.29
N ALA A 108 3.45 -4.66 3.47
CA ALA A 108 3.28 -4.11 2.13
C ALA A 108 2.40 -4.99 1.24
N ASN A 109 2.53 -6.33 1.34
CA ASN A 109 1.66 -7.27 0.61
C ASN A 109 0.22 -7.25 1.12
N GLU A 110 0.00 -7.19 2.43
CA GLU A 110 -1.34 -7.06 3.03
C GLU A 110 -2.04 -5.80 2.52
N TYR A 111 -1.34 -4.67 2.57
CA TYR A 111 -1.89 -3.39 2.14
C TYR A 111 -2.11 -3.33 0.62
N ALA A 112 -1.21 -3.89 -0.19
CA ALA A 112 -1.39 -3.97 -1.64
C ALA A 112 -2.66 -4.77 -2.03
N LYS A 113 -2.95 -5.87 -1.33
CA LYS A 113 -4.19 -6.65 -1.51
C LYS A 113 -5.42 -5.87 -1.10
N PHE A 114 -5.34 -5.13 0.01
CA PHE A 114 -6.42 -4.25 0.46
C PHE A 114 -6.74 -3.20 -0.62
N LEU A 115 -5.74 -2.47 -1.12
CA LEU A 115 -5.90 -1.47 -2.18
C LEU A 115 -6.54 -2.06 -3.44
N ALA A 116 -6.03 -3.20 -3.91
CA ALA A 116 -6.57 -3.87 -5.09
C ALA A 116 -8.03 -4.28 -4.92
N LYS A 117 -8.43 -4.67 -3.70
CA LYS A 117 -9.83 -5.00 -3.38
C LYS A 117 -10.73 -3.76 -3.35
N GLU A 118 -10.33 -2.73 -2.62
CA GLU A 118 -11.13 -1.50 -2.48
C GLU A 118 -11.32 -0.80 -3.83
N LEU A 119 -10.26 -0.74 -4.63
CA LEU A 119 -10.25 -0.02 -5.90
C LEU A 119 -10.71 -0.88 -7.09
N LYS A 120 -10.96 -2.17 -6.87
CA LYS A 120 -11.09 -3.17 -7.95
C LYS A 120 -9.95 -3.05 -8.97
N GLY A 121 -8.74 -2.84 -8.47
CA GLY A 121 -7.53 -2.67 -9.27
C GLY A 121 -6.84 -3.99 -9.59
N GLN A 122 -6.04 -4.01 -10.64
CA GLN A 122 -5.19 -5.15 -10.97
C GLN A 122 -3.89 -5.10 -10.16
N LEU A 123 -3.60 -6.16 -9.39
CA LEU A 123 -2.42 -6.25 -8.54
C LEU A 123 -1.29 -7.01 -9.24
N SER A 124 -0.10 -6.42 -9.34
CA SER A 124 1.15 -7.10 -9.74
C SER A 124 2.09 -7.19 -8.56
N LEU A 125 2.30 -8.39 -8.01
CA LEU A 125 3.11 -8.65 -6.83
C LEU A 125 4.61 -8.38 -7.06
N PHE A 126 5.36 -8.23 -5.96
CA PHE A 126 6.81 -7.93 -5.97
C PHE A 126 7.71 -8.92 -6.73
N ASN A 127 7.20 -10.12 -7.05
CA ASN A 127 7.87 -11.14 -7.86
C ASN A 127 7.46 -11.09 -9.35
N GLN A 128 6.81 -10.01 -9.79
CA GLN A 128 6.22 -9.83 -11.12
C GLN A 128 5.07 -10.78 -11.46
N SER A 129 4.54 -11.56 -10.49
CA SER A 129 3.31 -12.32 -10.70
C SER A 129 2.11 -11.37 -10.69
N VAL A 130 1.28 -11.44 -11.73
CA VAL A 130 0.04 -10.64 -11.84
C VAL A 130 -1.11 -11.43 -11.21
N LEU A 131 -1.68 -10.91 -10.13
CA LEU A 131 -2.90 -11.45 -9.53
C LEU A 131 -4.10 -10.88 -10.31
N HIS A 132 -4.78 -11.74 -11.07
CA HIS A 132 -6.07 -11.43 -11.65
C HIS A 132 -7.15 -11.70 -10.60
N ASN A 133 -7.71 -10.65 -10.01
CA ASN A 133 -8.91 -10.80 -9.17
C ASN A 133 -10.10 -11.05 -10.11
N GLU A 134 -10.56 -12.30 -10.19
CA GLU A 134 -11.84 -12.62 -10.81
C GLU A 134 -12.97 -12.11 -9.89
N PHE A 135 -13.43 -10.88 -10.14
CA PHE A 135 -14.64 -10.38 -9.49
C PHE A 135 -15.85 -11.13 -10.08
N LYS A 136 -16.29 -12.20 -9.42
CA LYS A 136 -17.57 -12.82 -9.74
C LYS A 136 -18.68 -11.81 -9.41
N LYS A 137 -19.51 -11.55 -10.43
CA LYS A 137 -20.71 -10.71 -10.38
C LYS A 137 -21.70 -11.20 -9.33
#